data_AF-A0A2B2L231-F1
#
_entry.id   AF-A0A2B2L231-F1
#
_cell.length_a   1.000
_cell.length_b   1.000
_cell.length_c   1.000
_cell.angle_alpha   90.00
_cell.angle_beta   90.00
_cell.angle_gamma   90.00
#
_symmetry.space_group_name_H-M   'P 1'
#
loop_
_entity.id
_entity.type
_entity.pdbx_description
1 polymer ?
#
loop_
_entity_poly.entity_id
_entity_poly.type
_entity_poly.pdbx_seq_one_letter_code
_entity_poly.pdbx_strand_id
1 'polypeptide(L)'
;MLILSLLWIYYMPYLVFCGFFGGLYLMITGIQHRKLFVGVLGLLSLSFVVLPFIFWGMGVADNILLDIPIELYWILFSLTGLLAGIIGLRSKIKGIRNMGFIIFTSGIVGDLFYILMSVPDSMYIN
;
A
#
# COMPACT_ATOMS: atom_id res chain seq x y z
N MET A 1 -6.68 -4.00 22.64
CA MET A 1 -7.64 -3.59 21.61
C MET A 1 -7.66 -2.09 21.31
N LEU A 2 -8.01 -1.20 22.26
CA LEU A 2 -8.10 0.25 22.01
C LEU A 2 -6.77 0.85 21.51
N ILE A 3 -5.64 0.45 22.10
CA ILE A 3 -4.28 0.86 21.68
C ILE A 3 -3.95 0.41 20.26
N LEU A 4 -4.39 -0.80 19.85
CA LEU A 4 -4.12 -1.33 18.51
C LEU A 4 -4.99 -0.67 17.43
N SER A 5 -6.27 -0.45 17.73
CA SER A 5 -7.14 0.37 16.86
C SER A 5 -6.62 1.80 16.71
N LEU A 6 -6.11 2.41 17.78
CA LEU A 6 -5.47 3.73 17.71
C LEU A 6 -4.22 3.69 16.81
N LEU A 7 -3.42 2.63 16.90
CA LEU A 7 -2.22 2.44 16.07
C LEU A 7 -2.57 2.40 14.58
N TRP A 8 -3.62 1.65 14.21
CA TRP A 8 -4.14 1.65 12.84
C TRP A 8 -4.64 3.03 12.42
N ILE A 9 -5.46 3.70 13.24
CA ILE A 9 -6.02 5.03 12.92
C ILE A 9 -4.92 6.07 12.66
N TYR A 10 -3.85 6.08 13.46
CA TYR A 10 -2.72 7.00 13.27
C TYR A 10 -1.82 6.60 12.11
N TYR A 11 -1.68 5.30 11.83
CA TYR A 11 -0.83 4.81 10.76
C TYR A 11 -1.48 4.92 9.37
N MET A 12 -2.82 4.85 9.32
CA MET A 12 -3.63 4.99 8.11
C MET A 12 -3.25 6.23 7.26
N PRO A 13 -3.25 7.46 7.80
CA PRO A 13 -2.88 8.64 7.03
C PRO A 13 -1.42 8.59 6.55
N TYR A 14 -0.50 8.07 7.37
CA TYR A 14 0.89 7.87 6.96
C TYR A 14 0.99 6.93 5.76
N LEU A 15 0.28 5.81 5.78
CA LEU A 15 0.28 4.84 4.70
C LEU A 15 -0.32 5.42 3.41
N VAL A 16 -1.40 6.20 3.52
CA VAL A 16 -2.00 6.90 2.38
C VAL A 16 -1.01 7.91 1.78
N PHE A 17 -0.36 8.73 2.60
CA PHE A 17 0.65 9.67 2.14
C PHE A 17 1.84 8.96 1.50
N CYS A 18 2.26 7.82 2.07
CA CYS A 18 3.34 7.01 1.51
C CYS A 18 2.98 6.49 0.11
N GLY A 19 1.76 5.96 -0.07
CA GLY A 19 1.32 5.48 -1.37
C GLY A 19 1.11 6.60 -2.39
N PHE A 20 0.58 7.75 -1.95
CA PHE A 20 0.35 8.90 -2.81
C PHE A 20 1.66 9.52 -3.30
N PHE A 21 2.50 9.98 -2.37
CA PHE A 21 3.77 10.60 -2.74
C PHE A 21 4.78 9.59 -3.30
N GLY A 22 4.80 8.36 -2.78
CA GLY A 22 5.67 7.30 -3.27
C GLY A 22 5.31 6.83 -4.67
N GLY A 23 4.02 6.66 -4.96
CA GLY A 23 3.56 6.29 -6.29
C GLY A 23 3.86 7.36 -7.33
N LEU A 24 3.60 8.64 -7.02
CA LEU A 24 3.98 9.76 -7.89
C LEU A 24 5.49 9.83 -8.12
N TYR A 25 6.29 9.66 -7.06
CA TYR A 25 7.75 9.65 -7.18
C TYR A 25 8.24 8.53 -8.10
N LEU A 26 7.74 7.30 -7.94
CA LEU A 26 8.08 6.17 -8.81
C LEU A 26 7.63 6.39 -10.25
N MET A 27 6.48 7.05 -10.46
CA MET A 27 6.00 7.41 -11.79
C MET A 27 6.96 8.38 -12.50
N ILE A 28 7.32 9.49 -11.84
CA ILE A 28 8.21 10.52 -12.40
C ILE A 28 9.61 9.96 -12.65
N THR A 29 10.20 9.30 -11.65
CA THR A 29 11.56 8.73 -11.76
C THR A 29 11.62 7.55 -12.73
N GLY A 30 10.54 6.77 -12.83
CA GLY A 30 10.39 5.70 -13.81
C GLY A 30 10.44 6.23 -15.24
N ILE A 31 9.74 7.34 -15.52
CA ILE A 31 9.78 8.00 -16.83
C ILE A 31 11.17 8.60 -17.09
N GLN A 32 11.74 9.31 -16.12
CA GLN A 32 13.05 9.96 -16.25
C GLN A 32 14.17 8.97 -16.58
N HIS A 33 14.17 7.78 -15.96
CA HIS A 33 15.17 6.74 -16.21
C HIS A 33 14.79 5.77 -17.34
N ARG A 34 13.74 6.07 -18.13
CA ARG A 34 13.21 5.20 -19.20
C ARG A 34 12.86 3.78 -18.74
N LYS A 35 12.46 3.63 -17.48
CA LYS A 35 12.00 2.37 -16.88
C LYS A 35 10.48 2.41 -16.73
N LEU A 36 9.78 2.23 -17.85
CA LEU A 36 8.31 2.28 -17.90
C LEU A 36 7.66 1.34 -16.90
N PHE A 37 8.25 0.16 -16.66
CA PHE A 37 7.72 -0.78 -15.67
C PHE A 37 7.70 -0.21 -14.24
N VAL A 38 8.70 0.59 -13.85
CA VAL A 38 8.69 1.29 -12.54
C VAL A 38 7.61 2.35 -12.51
N GLY A 39 7.38 3.04 -13.64
CA GLY A 39 6.29 4.00 -13.74
C GLY A 39 4.91 3.36 -13.60
N VAL A 40 4.70 2.20 -14.22
CA VAL A 40 3.47 1.40 -14.07
C VAL A 40 3.30 0.92 -12.63
N LEU A 41 4.38 0.49 -11.96
CA LEU A 41 4.32 0.13 -10.54
C LEU A 41 3.94 1.32 -9.65
N GLY A 42 4.43 2.52 -9.95
CA GLY A 42 4.02 3.75 -9.25
C GLY A 42 2.55 4.09 -9.45
N LEU A 43 2.03 3.92 -10.67
CA LEU A 43 0.60 4.08 -10.95
C LEU A 43 -0.25 3.04 -10.21
N LEU A 44 0.19 1.78 -10.19
CA LEU A 44 -0.48 0.73 -9.45
C LEU A 44 -0.48 1.00 -7.94
N SER A 45 0.64 1.47 -7.37
CA SER A 45 0.69 1.81 -5.95
C SER A 45 -0.28 2.94 -5.59
N LEU A 46 -0.43 3.95 -6.46
CA LEU A 46 -1.46 4.98 -6.31
C LEU A 46 -2.86 4.38 -6.32
N SER A 47 -3.16 3.55 -7.31
CA SER A 47 -4.47 2.92 -7.46
C SER A 47 -4.83 2.07 -6.24
N PHE A 48 -3.92 1.24 -5.74
CA PHE A 48 -4.20 0.37 -4.59
C PHE A 48 -4.44 1.14 -3.28
N VAL A 49 -3.87 2.34 -3.13
CA VAL A 49 -4.18 3.19 -1.97
C VAL A 49 -5.49 3.94 -2.14
N VAL A 50 -5.84 4.40 -3.35
CA VAL A 50 -7.03 5.23 -3.57
C VAL A 50 -8.31 4.39 -3.73
N LEU A 51 -8.23 3.23 -4.37
CA LEU A 51 -9.39 2.37 -4.68
C LEU A 51 -10.19 1.94 -3.44
N PRO A 52 -9.58 1.51 -2.31
CA PRO A 52 -10.33 1.18 -1.10
C PRO A 52 -11.26 2.30 -0.63
N PHE A 53 -10.84 3.56 -0.76
CA PHE A 53 -11.66 4.71 -0.36
C PHE A 53 -12.76 5.02 -1.36
N ILE A 54 -12.50 4.86 -2.65
CA ILE A 54 -13.52 5.02 -3.69
C ILE A 54 -14.60 3.97 -3.51
N PHE A 55 -14.23 2.70 -3.31
CA PHE A 55 -15.18 1.62 -3.09
C PHE A 55 -15.94 1.77 -1.77
N TRP A 56 -15.28 2.26 -0.71
CA TRP A 56 -15.96 2.64 0.53
C TRP A 56 -16.99 3.76 0.30
N GLY A 57 -16.64 4.79 -0.47
CA GLY A 57 -17.49 5.96 -0.73
C GLY A 57 -18.62 5.74 -1.75
N MET A 58 -18.49 4.77 -2.64
CA MET A 58 -19.52 4.44 -3.64
C MET A 58 -20.80 3.85 -3.04
N GLY A 59 -20.78 3.49 -1.75
CA GLY A 59 -21.95 2.98 -1.04
C GLY A 59 -22.31 1.57 -1.48
N VAL A 60 -22.71 0.76 -0.51
CA VAL A 60 -23.26 -0.58 -0.66
C VAL A 60 -24.58 -0.49 -1.46
N ALA A 61 -24.50 -0.33 -2.78
CA ALA A 61 -25.60 -0.64 -3.68
C ALA A 61 -25.39 -2.08 -4.11
N ASP A 62 -25.79 -3.02 -3.23
CA ASP A 62 -26.07 -4.47 -3.26
C ASP A 62 -25.89 -5.31 -4.56
N ASN A 63 -25.12 -4.83 -5.53
CA ASN A 63 -24.94 -5.39 -6.84
C ASN A 63 -23.43 -5.52 -7.08
N ILE A 64 -22.84 -6.45 -6.33
CA ILE A 64 -21.79 -7.36 -6.75
C ILE A 64 -20.96 -6.82 -7.91
N LEU A 65 -19.85 -6.13 -7.63
CA LEU A 65 -18.86 -5.93 -8.68
C LEU A 65 -17.41 -6.25 -8.32
N LEU A 66 -17.04 -6.45 -7.05
CA LEU A 66 -15.84 -7.18 -6.61
C LEU A 66 -15.67 -6.98 -5.09
N ASP A 67 -16.08 -7.97 -4.29
CA ASP A 67 -15.83 -7.98 -2.84
C ASP A 67 -14.35 -8.36 -2.57
N ILE A 68 -13.45 -7.45 -2.91
CA ILE A 68 -12.01 -7.66 -2.72
C ILE A 68 -11.69 -7.33 -1.27
N PRO A 69 -11.08 -8.27 -0.51
CA PRO A 69 -10.71 -8.01 0.86
C PRO A 69 -9.69 -6.87 0.95
N ILE A 70 -9.88 -5.98 1.93
CA ILE A 70 -9.03 -4.80 2.17
C ILE A 70 -7.54 -5.18 2.29
N GLU A 71 -7.25 -6.33 2.92
CA GLU A 71 -5.91 -6.92 3.06
C GLU A 71 -5.21 -7.09 1.70
N LEU A 72 -5.96 -7.50 0.66
CA LEU A 72 -5.39 -7.71 -0.66
C LEU A 72 -4.86 -6.41 -1.27
N TYR A 73 -5.54 -5.28 -1.03
CA TYR A 73 -5.06 -3.97 -1.50
C TYR A 73 -3.74 -3.60 -0.83
N TRP A 74 -3.59 -3.84 0.48
CA TRP A 74 -2.36 -3.55 1.21
C TRP A 74 -1.20 -4.45 0.82
N ILE A 75 -1.47 -5.73 0.62
CA ILE A 75 -0.47 -6.70 0.15
C ILE A 75 -0.03 -6.36 -1.28
N LEU A 76 -0.96 -6.08 -2.19
CA LEU A 76 -0.64 -5.68 -3.57
C LEU A 76 0.11 -4.35 -3.61
N PHE A 77 -0.28 -3.38 -2.78
CA PHE A 77 0.45 -2.14 -2.57
C PHE A 77 1.89 -2.41 -2.14
N SER A 78 2.09 -3.23 -1.11
CA SER A 78 3.43 -3.62 -0.65
C SER A 78 4.25 -4.31 -1.75
N LEU A 79 3.64 -5.21 -2.51
CA LEU A 79 4.28 -5.92 -3.62
C LEU A 79 4.78 -4.97 -4.71
N THR A 80 4.02 -3.91 -5.03
CA THR A 80 4.48 -2.89 -6.00
C THR A 80 5.76 -2.20 -5.52
N GLY A 81 5.85 -1.90 -4.23
CA GLY A 81 7.05 -1.36 -3.59
C GLY A 81 8.23 -2.32 -3.68
N LEU A 82 8.02 -3.60 -3.39
CA LEU A 82 9.08 -4.63 -3.45
C LEU A 82 9.65 -4.74 -4.85
N LEU A 83 8.78 -4.87 -5.86
CA LEU A 83 9.18 -4.96 -7.26
C LEU A 83 9.95 -3.71 -7.70
N ALA A 84 9.45 -2.52 -7.35
CA ALA A 84 10.13 -1.26 -7.66
C ALA A 84 11.50 -1.20 -6.97
N GLY A 85 11.59 -1.63 -5.70
CA GLY A 85 12.82 -1.68 -4.93
C GLY A 85 13.87 -2.60 -5.56
N ILE A 86 13.48 -3.81 -5.96
CA ILE A 86 14.34 -4.78 -6.63
C ILE A 86 14.81 -4.25 -8.00
N ILE A 87 13.93 -3.61 -8.77
CA ILE A 87 14.30 -3.00 -10.06
C ILE A 87 15.27 -1.84 -9.85
N GLY A 88 15.02 -1.00 -8.84
CA GLY A 88 15.93 0.07 -8.42
C GLY A 88 17.30 -0.47 -8.01
N LEU A 89 17.34 -1.59 -7.29
CA LEU A 89 18.57 -2.28 -6.91
C LEU A 89 19.33 -2.79 -8.15
N ARG A 90 18.65 -3.49 -9.07
CA ARG A 90 19.25 -4.03 -10.31
C ARG A 90 19.77 -2.92 -11.23
N SER A 91 19.04 -1.81 -11.31
CA SER A 91 19.41 -0.66 -12.14
C SER A 91 20.41 0.30 -11.47
N LYS A 92 20.79 0.04 -10.20
CA LYS A 92 21.66 0.89 -9.38
C LYS A 92 21.12 2.33 -9.19
N ILE A 93 19.80 2.52 -9.30
CA ILE A 93 19.14 3.83 -9.10
C ILE A 93 18.70 3.92 -7.64
N LYS A 94 19.48 4.67 -6.84
CA LYS A 94 19.27 4.81 -5.39
C LYS A 94 17.87 5.34 -5.03
N GLY A 95 17.33 6.28 -5.83
CA GLY A 95 16.01 6.87 -5.60
C GLY A 95 14.88 5.85 -5.69
N ILE A 96 14.76 5.17 -6.83
CA ILE A 96 13.75 4.10 -7.05
C ILE A 96 13.89 3.01 -6.00
N ARG A 97 15.12 2.58 -5.71
CA ARG A 97 15.41 1.55 -4.72
C ARG A 97 14.87 1.93 -3.33
N ASN A 98 15.27 3.09 -2.84
CA ASN A 98 14.91 3.52 -1.49
C ASN A 98 13.40 3.73 -1.37
N MET A 99 12.77 4.37 -2.38
CA MET A 99 11.32 4.59 -2.34
C MET A 99 10.53 3.28 -2.45
N GLY A 100 10.96 2.35 -3.30
CA GLY A 100 10.34 1.03 -3.39
C GLY A 100 10.36 0.27 -2.06
N PHE A 101 11.49 0.28 -1.35
CA PHE A 101 11.57 -0.36 -0.04
C PHE A 101 10.75 0.37 1.03
N ILE A 102 10.63 1.70 0.98
CA ILE A 102 9.75 2.45 1.88
C ILE A 102 8.29 2.06 1.67
N ILE A 103 7.83 1.98 0.41
CA ILE A 103 6.48 1.52 0.07
C ILE A 103 6.26 0.09 0.58
N PHE A 104 7.21 -0.81 0.32
CA PHE A 104 7.14 -2.20 0.76
C PHE A 104 7.00 -2.34 2.28
N THR A 105 7.91 -1.72 3.05
CA THR A 105 7.86 -1.81 4.51
C THR A 105 6.62 -1.13 5.05
N SER A 106 6.21 0.01 4.47
CA SER A 106 5.00 0.70 4.90
C SER A 106 3.75 -0.15 4.72
N GLY A 107 3.64 -0.85 3.59
CA GLY A 107 2.52 -1.73 3.27
C GLY A 107 2.44 -2.96 4.18
N ILE A 108 3.57 -3.62 4.47
CA ILE A 108 3.61 -4.75 5.42
C ILE A 108 3.19 -4.31 6.82
N VAL A 109 3.73 -3.19 7.31
CA VAL A 109 3.40 -2.69 8.64
C VAL A 109 1.92 -2.29 8.71
N GLY A 110 1.38 -1.72 7.62
CA GLY A 110 -0.04 -1.42 7.52
C GLY A 110 -0.90 -2.67 7.59
N ASP A 111 -0.63 -3.66 6.74
CA ASP A 111 -1.35 -4.93 6.72
C ASP A 111 -1.32 -5.63 8.09
N LEU A 112 -0.15 -5.63 8.75
CA LEU A 112 0.00 -6.16 10.10
C LEU A 112 -0.91 -5.43 11.11
N PHE A 113 -0.96 -4.10 11.07
CA PHE A 113 -1.83 -3.32 11.96
C PHE A 113 -3.30 -3.52 11.67
N TYR A 114 -3.68 -3.72 10.40
CA TYR A 114 -5.04 -4.05 10.01
C TYR A 114 -5.46 -5.43 10.55
N ILE A 115 -4.64 -6.46 10.34
CA ILE A 115 -4.89 -7.82 10.86
C ILE A 115 -5.01 -7.79 12.38
N LEU A 116 -4.07 -7.12 13.06
CA LEU A 116 -4.10 -7.02 14.51
C LEU A 116 -5.32 -6.25 15.06
N MET A 117 -5.93 -5.37 14.27
CA MET A 117 -7.20 -4.72 14.59
C MET A 117 -8.39 -5.67 14.39
N SER A 118 -8.34 -6.54 13.37
CA SER A 118 -9.46 -7.40 12.97
C SER A 118 -9.59 -8.70 13.76
N VAL A 119 -8.56 -9.12 14.50
CA VAL A 119 -8.60 -10.33 15.34
C VAL A 119 -9.59 -10.14 16.51
N PRO A 120 -10.54 -11.07 16.74
CA PRO A 120 -11.54 -10.97 17.82
C PRO A 120 -10.93 -11.11 19.23
N ASP A 121 -11.54 -10.41 20.21
CA ASP A 121 -11.09 -10.31 21.61
C ASP A 121 -10.83 -11.65 22.31
N SER A 122 -11.55 -12.71 21.92
CA SER A 122 -11.44 -14.04 22.53
C SER A 122 -10.09 -14.72 22.31
N MET A 123 -9.31 -14.32 21.30
CA MET A 123 -8.02 -14.92 20.98
C MET A 123 -6.84 -14.29 21.74
N TYR A 124 -7.04 -13.16 22.42
CA TYR A 124 -5.99 -12.45 23.17
C TYR A 124 -5.99 -12.76 24.68
N ILE A 125 -6.98 -13.51 25.18
CA ILE A 125 -7.18 -13.80 26.62
C ILE A 125 -6.65 -15.20 27.02
N ASN A 126 -5.98 -15.91 26.11
CA ASN A 126 -5.39 -17.23 26.41
C ASN A 126 -3.89 -17.16 26.64
#